data_AF-A0A1A7Z7W1-F1
#
_entry.id   AF-A0A1A7Z7W1-F1
#
_cell.length_a   1.000
_cell.length_b   1.000
_cell.length_c   1.000
_cell.angle_alpha   90.00
_cell.angle_beta   90.00
_cell.angle_gamma   90.00
#
_symmetry.space_group_name_H-M   'P 1'
#
loop_
_entity.id
_entity.type
_entity.pdbx_description
1 polymer ?
#
loop_
_entity_poly.entity_id
_entity_poly.type
_entity_poly.pdbx_seq_one_letter_code
_entity_poly.pdbx_strand_id
1 'polypeptide(L)'
;TLEILITADMFMVGAPVDSRELHLGVVDSEFCRASASSPEEYRIVVGLDDCGTKHWMTEDSLVYTNLLIYTPMASPNGIVRMDEAVIPIECHYDRKYSLSSSSLMPTWIPFTSTQAAVENLDFTLRIMNDDWMYERGANVFSL
;
A
#
# COMPACT_ATOMS: atom_id res chain seq x y z
N THR A 1 -6.68 5.63 1.16
CA THR A 1 -7.75 6.63 1.00
C THR A 1 -7.87 7.41 2.29
N LEU A 2 -8.27 8.68 2.21
CA LEU A 2 -8.62 9.48 3.38
C LEU A 2 -10.12 9.35 3.63
N GLU A 3 -10.50 9.02 4.85
CA GLU A 3 -11.89 8.86 5.26
C GLU A 3 -12.15 9.71 6.49
N ILE A 4 -13.16 10.59 6.39
CA ILE A 4 -13.55 11.50 7.45
C ILE A 4 -15.00 11.22 7.80
N LEU A 5 -15.25 10.90 9.06
CA LEU A 5 -16.58 10.74 9.65
C LEU A 5 -16.91 11.98 10.47
N ILE A 6 -18.08 12.55 10.23
CA ILE A 6 -18.50 13.83 10.79
C ILE A 6 -19.88 13.65 11.40
N THR A 7 -20.03 13.96 12.68
CA THR A 7 -21.35 14.00 13.32
C THR A 7 -22.15 15.17 12.74
N ALA A 8 -23.43 14.96 12.42
CA ALA A 8 -24.27 15.99 11.83
C ALA A 8 -24.42 17.22 12.75
N ASP A 9 -24.50 17.03 14.07
CA ASP A 9 -24.43 18.10 15.08
C ASP A 9 -22.97 18.37 15.51
N MET A 10 -22.08 18.61 14.55
CA MET A 10 -20.63 18.78 14.81
C MET A 10 -20.29 19.93 15.76
N PHE A 11 -21.18 20.93 15.87
CA PHE A 11 -21.03 22.08 16.76
C PHE A 11 -21.73 21.90 18.11
N MET A 12 -22.39 20.76 18.35
CA MET A 12 -23.09 20.42 19.60
C MET A 12 -24.12 21.49 20.02
N VAL A 13 -24.83 22.06 19.04
CA VAL A 13 -25.86 23.09 19.26
C VAL A 13 -27.27 22.50 19.22
N GLY A 14 -27.39 21.18 19.03
CA GLY A 14 -28.67 20.46 18.96
C GLY A 14 -29.37 20.59 17.60
N ALA A 15 -28.67 21.08 16.58
CA ALA A 15 -29.20 21.22 15.23
C ALA A 15 -28.15 20.74 14.21
N PRO A 16 -28.48 19.73 13.38
CA PRO A 16 -27.54 19.23 12.38
C PRO A 16 -27.28 20.27 11.29
N VAL A 17 -26.03 20.36 10.84
CA VAL A 17 -25.65 21.16 9.66
C VAL A 17 -26.03 20.44 8.37
N ASP A 18 -26.11 21.13 7.23
CA ASP A 18 -26.37 20.46 5.95
C ASP A 18 -25.06 19.86 5.40
N SER A 19 -25.08 18.63 4.89
CA SER A 19 -23.86 17.99 4.37
C SER A 19 -23.27 18.75 3.17
N ARG A 20 -24.09 19.53 2.44
CA ARG A 20 -23.66 20.39 1.34
C ARG A 20 -22.90 21.63 1.81
N GLU A 21 -22.96 21.95 3.09
CA GLU A 21 -22.17 23.03 3.69
C GLU A 21 -20.75 22.56 4.04
N LEU A 22 -20.45 21.25 3.89
CA LEU A 22 -19.18 20.66 4.26
C LEU A 22 -18.42 20.15 3.03
N HIS A 23 -17.18 20.61 2.87
CA HIS A 23 -16.27 20.09 1.86
C HIS A 23 -14.82 20.05 2.35
N LEU A 24 -14.04 19.19 1.72
CA LEU A 24 -12.61 19.04 1.97
C LEU A 24 -11.80 19.90 1.00
N GLY A 25 -10.83 20.63 1.53
CA GLY A 25 -9.91 21.46 0.75
C GLY A 25 -10.51 22.82 0.36
N VAL A 26 -9.61 23.72 -0.01
CA VAL A 26 -9.93 25.14 -0.31
C VAL A 26 -10.78 25.31 -1.58
N VAL A 27 -10.64 24.38 -2.54
CA VAL A 27 -11.39 24.43 -3.80
C VAL A 27 -12.69 23.66 -3.61
N ASP A 28 -13.82 24.37 -3.70
CA ASP A 28 -15.14 23.73 -3.68
C ASP A 28 -15.33 22.87 -4.94
N SER A 29 -15.55 21.58 -4.72
CA SER A 29 -15.77 20.57 -5.74
C SER A 29 -16.77 19.58 -5.19
N GLU A 30 -17.77 19.21 -5.99
CA GLU A 30 -18.78 18.20 -5.63
C GLU A 30 -18.14 16.87 -5.20
N PHE A 31 -16.98 16.51 -5.79
CA PHE A 31 -16.24 15.32 -5.40
C PHE A 31 -15.68 15.38 -3.96
N CYS A 32 -15.41 16.57 -3.46
CA CYS A 32 -14.81 16.80 -2.15
C CYS A 32 -15.85 17.12 -1.06
N ARG A 33 -17.15 17.11 -1.40
CA ARG A 33 -18.24 17.41 -0.46
C ARG A 33 -18.61 16.20 0.39
N ALA A 34 -19.19 16.49 1.57
CA ALA A 34 -19.70 15.46 2.45
C ALA A 34 -20.97 14.81 1.90
N SER A 35 -21.03 13.50 2.04
CA SER A 35 -22.21 12.69 1.72
C SER A 35 -22.90 12.22 3.00
N ALA A 36 -24.23 12.28 3.03
CA ALA A 36 -24.98 11.79 4.17
C ALA A 36 -24.93 10.26 4.23
N SER A 37 -24.32 9.71 5.28
CA SER A 37 -24.32 8.26 5.55
C SER A 37 -25.54 7.87 6.39
N SER A 38 -25.96 8.76 7.29
CA SER A 38 -27.20 8.68 8.05
C SER A 38 -27.71 10.10 8.37
N PRO A 39 -28.88 10.25 9.02
CA PRO A 39 -29.33 11.57 9.50
C PRO A 39 -28.38 12.22 10.53
N GLU A 40 -27.54 11.43 11.21
CA GLU A 40 -26.66 11.88 12.29
C GLU A 40 -25.17 11.85 11.91
N GLU A 41 -24.82 11.33 10.74
CA GLU A 41 -23.43 11.10 10.36
C GLU A 41 -23.19 11.32 8.86
N TYR A 42 -22.16 12.09 8.56
CA TYR A 42 -21.69 12.40 7.21
C TYR A 42 -20.30 11.83 6.97
N ARG A 43 -20.00 11.58 5.71
CA ARG A 43 -18.76 10.93 5.30
C ARG A 43 -18.17 11.59 4.06
N ILE A 44 -16.85 11.80 4.09
CA ILE A 44 -16.03 12.18 2.95
C ILE A 44 -15.02 11.06 2.72
N VAL A 45 -14.97 10.53 1.50
CA VAL A 45 -13.99 9.50 1.10
C VAL A 45 -13.31 9.93 -0.18
N VAL A 46 -12.01 10.17 -0.09
CA VAL A 46 -11.20 10.66 -1.22
C VAL A 46 -9.85 9.95 -1.28
N GLY A 47 -9.14 10.10 -2.40
CA GLY A 47 -7.73 9.72 -2.48
C GLY A 47 -6.88 10.52 -1.50
N LEU A 48 -5.74 9.96 -1.11
CA LEU A 48 -4.82 10.62 -0.18
C LEU A 48 -4.21 11.92 -0.74
N ASP A 49 -4.17 12.07 -2.06
CA ASP A 49 -3.61 13.24 -2.75
C ASP A 49 -4.69 14.11 -3.42
N ASP A 50 -5.97 13.78 -3.20
CA ASP A 50 -7.10 14.49 -3.78
C ASP A 50 -7.49 15.71 -2.93
N CYS A 51 -8.39 16.54 -3.46
CA CYS A 51 -9.01 17.67 -2.73
C CYS A 51 -8.00 18.62 -2.08
N GLY A 52 -6.84 18.80 -2.73
CA GLY A 52 -5.78 19.69 -2.26
C GLY A 52 -5.01 19.20 -1.03
N THR A 53 -5.14 17.91 -0.66
CA THR A 53 -4.39 17.31 0.45
C THR A 53 -2.90 17.57 0.27
N LYS A 54 -2.24 17.99 1.36
CA LYS A 54 -0.79 18.16 1.41
C LYS A 54 -0.19 17.03 2.19
N HIS A 55 0.98 16.57 1.76
CA HIS A 55 1.69 15.53 2.49
C HIS A 55 3.18 15.82 2.55
N TRP A 56 3.81 15.34 3.61
CA TRP A 56 5.25 15.36 3.76
C TRP A 56 5.73 14.16 4.55
N MET A 57 7.00 13.86 4.40
CA MET A 57 7.64 12.72 5.05
C MET A 57 8.49 13.21 6.22
N THR A 58 8.31 12.60 7.38
CA THR A 58 9.19 12.73 8.54
C THR A 58 10.09 11.50 8.64
N GLU A 59 10.95 11.44 9.65
CA GLU A 59 11.79 10.25 9.89
C GLU A 59 10.94 8.98 10.08
N ASP A 60 9.82 9.09 10.79
CA ASP A 60 9.03 7.95 11.22
C ASP A 60 7.63 7.88 10.59
N SER A 61 7.10 8.98 10.05
CA SER A 61 5.74 9.05 9.51
C SER A 61 5.65 9.70 8.12
N LEU A 62 4.62 9.32 7.38
CA LEU A 62 4.08 10.07 6.26
C LEU A 62 2.84 10.80 6.76
N VAL A 63 2.89 12.13 6.77
CA VAL A 63 1.85 12.99 7.33
C VAL A 63 1.01 13.54 6.18
N TYR A 64 -0.30 13.36 6.25
CA TYR A 64 -1.28 13.95 5.34
C TYR A 64 -2.10 15.00 6.09
N THR A 65 -2.29 16.16 5.48
CA THR A 65 -3.07 17.26 6.03
C THR A 65 -4.05 17.83 5.02
N ASN A 66 -5.23 18.20 5.51
CA ASN A 66 -6.23 18.91 4.74
C ASN A 66 -7.09 19.79 5.66
N LEU A 67 -8.03 20.53 5.09
CA LEU A 67 -8.95 21.41 5.80
C LEU A 67 -10.37 20.94 5.51
N LEU A 68 -11.14 20.59 6.54
CA LEU A 68 -12.58 20.46 6.45
C LEU A 68 -13.18 21.85 6.61
N ILE A 69 -13.89 22.33 5.59
CA ILE A 69 -14.46 23.66 5.54
C ILE A 69 -15.98 23.55 5.67
N TYR A 70 -16.53 24.31 6.61
CA TYR A 70 -17.95 24.50 6.81
C TYR A 70 -18.36 25.88 6.30
N THR A 71 -19.14 25.93 5.23
CA THR A 71 -19.66 27.15 4.61
C THR A 71 -21.19 27.20 4.71
N PRO A 72 -21.77 27.93 5.70
CA PRO A 72 -23.21 27.96 5.92
C PRO A 72 -23.97 28.60 4.74
N MET A 73 -25.05 27.97 4.32
CA MET A 73 -25.91 28.48 3.25
C MET A 73 -26.96 29.46 3.81
N ALA A 74 -27.21 30.54 3.07
CA ALA A 74 -28.30 31.44 3.41
C ALA A 74 -29.65 30.72 3.30
N SER A 75 -30.49 30.89 4.31
CA SER A 75 -31.90 30.48 4.24
C SER A 75 -32.62 31.17 3.06
N PRO A 76 -33.80 30.70 2.63
CA PRO A 76 -34.55 31.33 1.53
C PRO A 76 -34.85 32.83 1.72
N ASN A 77 -34.85 33.29 2.98
CA ASN A 77 -35.05 34.70 3.35
C ASN A 77 -33.73 35.51 3.38
N GLY A 78 -32.60 34.91 2.99
CA GLY A 78 -31.27 35.53 2.97
C GLY A 78 -30.52 35.53 4.31
N ILE A 79 -31.05 34.88 5.35
CA ILE A 79 -30.43 34.86 6.69
C ILE A 79 -29.43 33.72 6.78
N VAL A 80 -28.18 34.02 7.13
CA VAL A 80 -27.12 33.06 7.51
C VAL A 80 -27.13 32.95 9.05
N ARG A 81 -27.16 31.72 9.59
CA ARG A 81 -27.37 31.48 11.02
C ARG A 81 -26.12 31.13 11.81
N MET A 82 -25.05 30.73 11.12
CA MET A 82 -23.78 30.32 11.71
C MET A 82 -22.64 31.02 10.97
N ASP A 83 -21.48 31.10 11.62
CA ASP A 83 -20.26 31.58 10.99
C ASP A 83 -19.54 30.42 10.28
N GLU A 84 -18.75 30.76 9.27
CA GLU A 84 -17.88 29.82 8.57
C GLU A 84 -16.85 29.23 9.54
N ALA A 85 -16.51 27.95 9.36
CA ALA A 85 -15.49 27.29 10.17
C ALA A 85 -14.51 26.48 9.31
N VAL A 86 -13.23 26.50 9.71
CA VAL A 86 -12.16 25.73 9.06
C VAL A 86 -11.53 24.82 10.10
N ILE A 87 -11.63 23.51 9.88
CA ILE A 87 -11.16 22.47 10.79
C ILE A 87 -9.94 21.77 10.16
N PRO A 88 -8.73 21.94 10.71
CA PRO A 88 -7.56 21.22 10.23
C PRO A 88 -7.68 19.72 10.50
N ILE A 89 -7.40 18.91 9.47
CA ILE A 89 -7.36 17.45 9.53
C ILE A 89 -5.93 17.00 9.32
N GLU A 90 -5.46 16.07 10.15
CA GLU A 90 -4.11 15.50 10.06
C GLU A 90 -4.16 14.00 10.30
N CYS A 91 -3.47 13.24 9.45
CA CYS A 91 -3.34 11.79 9.54
C CYS A 91 -1.87 11.40 9.45
N HIS A 92 -1.42 10.57 10.40
CA HIS A 92 -0.05 10.06 10.44
C HIS A 92 -0.05 8.58 10.07
N TYR A 93 0.79 8.22 9.10
CA TYR A 93 1.02 6.85 8.69
C TYR A 93 2.46 6.46 9.00
N ASP A 94 2.64 5.43 9.82
CA ASP A 94 3.98 4.96 10.18
C ASP A 94 4.73 4.42 8.96
N ARG A 95 5.98 4.83 8.79
CA ARG A 95 6.86 4.38 7.71
C ARG A 95 7.50 3.03 8.00
N LYS A 96 7.60 2.67 9.28
CA LYS A 96 8.20 1.44 9.77
C LYS A 96 7.12 0.64 10.47
N TYR A 97 6.88 -0.58 10.02
CA TYR A 97 5.95 -1.50 10.66
C TYR A 97 6.70 -2.76 11.07
N SER A 98 6.42 -3.26 12.28
CA SER A 98 6.94 -4.55 12.72
C SER A 98 6.19 -5.66 11.98
N LEU A 99 6.90 -6.40 11.15
CA LEU A 99 6.37 -7.62 10.58
C LEU A 99 6.58 -8.76 11.57
N SER A 100 5.49 -9.37 12.04
CA SER A 100 5.55 -10.70 12.66
C SER A 100 5.18 -11.73 11.59
N SER A 101 6.16 -12.51 11.16
CA SER A 101 5.88 -13.74 10.43
C SER A 101 5.67 -14.86 11.45
N SER A 102 4.62 -15.66 11.27
CA SER A 102 4.62 -17.00 11.87
C SER A 102 5.87 -17.75 11.39
N SER A 103 6.44 -18.60 12.25
CA SER A 103 7.63 -19.36 11.88
C SER A 103 7.36 -20.17 10.63
N LEU A 104 7.91 -19.72 9.49
CA LEU A 104 8.04 -20.55 8.31
C LEU A 104 9.10 -21.58 8.67
N MET A 105 8.73 -22.85 8.80
CA MET A 105 9.73 -23.92 8.80
C MET A 105 10.48 -23.81 7.47
N PRO A 106 11.75 -23.42 7.46
CA PRO A 106 12.48 -23.30 6.22
C PRO A 106 12.62 -24.71 5.65
N THR A 107 12.16 -24.97 4.44
CA THR A 107 12.39 -26.23 3.71
C THR A 107 13.81 -26.36 3.17
N TRP A 108 14.76 -25.58 3.71
CA TRP A 108 16.17 -25.71 3.37
C TRP A 108 16.65 -27.08 3.84
N ILE A 109 16.67 -28.04 2.90
CA ILE A 109 17.56 -29.18 2.99
C ILE A 109 18.95 -28.57 2.80
N PRO A 110 19.81 -28.53 3.84
CA PRO A 110 21.18 -28.12 3.62
C PRO A 110 21.79 -29.06 2.59
N PHE A 111 22.39 -28.52 1.54
CA PHE A 111 23.33 -29.29 0.74
C PHE A 111 24.51 -29.64 1.66
N THR A 112 24.44 -30.80 2.31
CA THR A 112 25.60 -31.38 2.97
C THR A 112 26.49 -31.94 1.87
N SER A 113 27.62 -31.27 1.64
CA SER A 113 28.65 -31.76 0.74
C SER A 113 29.13 -33.12 1.22
N THR A 114 28.86 -34.16 0.41
CA THR A 114 29.59 -35.42 0.27
C THR A 114 29.98 -36.15 1.56
N GLN A 115 29.17 -37.11 1.97
CA GLN A 115 29.70 -38.32 2.61
C GLN A 115 30.50 -39.05 1.53
N ALA A 116 31.83 -39.06 1.63
CA ALA A 116 32.67 -39.87 0.76
C ALA A 116 32.41 -41.35 1.11
N ALA A 117 31.51 -41.99 0.37
CA ALA A 117 31.62 -43.43 0.18
C ALA A 117 32.81 -43.64 -0.77
N VAL A 118 33.80 -44.43 -0.32
CA VAL A 118 34.84 -44.93 -1.24
C VAL A 118 34.17 -45.97 -2.12
N GLU A 119 33.55 -45.52 -3.20
CA GLU A 119 33.25 -46.41 -4.32
C GLU A 119 34.41 -46.34 -5.30
N ASN A 120 34.99 -47.51 -5.60
CA ASN A 120 36.04 -47.62 -6.60
C ASN A 120 35.41 -47.43 -7.98
N LEU A 121 35.58 -46.24 -8.55
CA LEU A 121 35.27 -46.00 -9.96
C LEU A 121 36.36 -46.64 -10.81
N ASP A 122 35.99 -47.62 -11.62
CA ASP A 122 36.91 -48.28 -12.54
C ASP A 122 36.80 -47.63 -13.92
N PHE A 123 37.89 -46.98 -14.35
CA PHE A 123 37.94 -46.25 -15.61
C PHE A 123 38.67 -47.07 -16.65
N THR A 124 38.05 -47.23 -17.82
CA THR A 124 38.70 -47.86 -18.98
C THR A 124 38.64 -46.93 -20.19
N LEU A 125 39.78 -46.77 -20.85
CA LEU A 125 39.90 -46.06 -22.12
C LEU A 125 40.05 -47.11 -23.23
N ARG A 126 39.27 -46.98 -24.31
CA ARG A 126 39.38 -47.83 -25.49
C ARG A 126 39.54 -46.97 -26.74
N ILE A 127 40.37 -47.44 -27.66
CA ILE A 127 40.55 -46.80 -28.96
C ILE A 127 39.54 -47.46 -29.90
N MET A 128 38.60 -46.68 -30.42
CA MET A 128 37.58 -47.19 -31.34
C MET A 128 37.99 -46.94 -32.79
N ASN A 129 37.39 -47.70 -33.71
CA ASN A 129 37.42 -47.38 -35.14
C ASN A 129 36.59 -46.11 -35.44
N ASP A 130 36.75 -45.55 -36.64
CA ASP A 130 36.18 -44.23 -36.98
C ASP A 130 34.64 -44.23 -36.99
N ASP A 131 34.03 -45.39 -37.22
CA ASP A 131 32.60 -45.68 -37.14
C ASP A 131 32.13 -46.08 -35.72
N TRP A 132 33.04 -46.14 -34.74
CA TRP A 132 32.77 -46.43 -33.32
C TRP A 132 32.12 -47.79 -33.01
N MET A 133 32.06 -48.69 -33.99
CA MET A 133 31.42 -49.99 -33.85
C MET A 133 32.32 -51.04 -33.18
N TYR A 134 33.64 -50.91 -33.31
CA TYR A 134 34.60 -51.91 -32.83
C TYR A 134 35.86 -51.27 -32.24
N GLU A 135 36.46 -51.96 -31.29
CA GLU A 135 37.75 -51.57 -30.72
C GLU A 135 38.87 -51.79 -31.74
N ARG A 136 39.70 -50.77 -31.94
CA ARG A 136 40.83 -50.80 -32.88
C ARG A 136 42.02 -51.46 -32.19
N GLY A 137 42.56 -52.52 -32.80
CA GLY A 137 43.73 -53.25 -32.27
C GLY A 137 45.10 -52.57 -32.51
N ALA A 138 45.14 -51.43 -33.20
CA ALA A 138 46.37 -50.74 -33.57
C ALA A 138 46.55 -49.43 -32.77
N ASN A 139 47.66 -49.33 -32.02
CA ASN A 139 47.99 -48.18 -31.18
C ASN A 139 48.92 -47.15 -31.88
N VAL A 140 48.86 -47.07 -33.21
CA VAL A 140 49.71 -46.18 -34.02
C VAL A 140 48.88 -45.01 -34.51
N PHE A 141 49.34 -43.79 -34.19
CA PHE A 141 48.73 -42.53 -34.62
C PHE A 141 49.67 -41.84 -35.60
N SER A 142 49.16 -41.44 -36.77
CA SER A 142 49.89 -40.62 -37.74
C SER A 142 49.32 -39.20 -37.74
N LEU A 143 50.20 -38.19 -37.72
CA LEU A 143 49.84 -36.78 -37.94
C LEU A 143 49.76 -36.47 -39.43
#